data_AF-A0A222STY9-F1
#
_entry.id   AF-A0A222STY9-F1
#
_cell.length_a   1.000
_cell.length_b   1.000
_cell.length_c   1.000
_cell.angle_alpha   90.00
_cell.angle_beta   90.00
_cell.angle_gamma   90.00
#
_symmetry.space_group_name_H-M   'P 1'
#
loop_
_entity.id
_entity.type
_entity.pdbx_description
1 polymer ?
#
loop_
_entity_poly.entity_id
_entity_poly.type
_entity_poly.pdbx_seq_one_letter_code
_entity_poly.pdbx_strand_id
1 'polypeptide(L)'
;MRLEAITWERLTDVTADRIAGLTAADGGPWLRVAVDGAPAAPTAELARDLSEALRIRGRPVLVVGSAGFWRPASLRYEYGKRDPDAYYDRWLDTGALWREVFDPLDPGAGGTGRVLPDLWDPVTDRATRSPYAELPRGGVLLLHGALLLGHWFPFDLSVHLRLSPAALARRTEEDDRWTLPAFARYEDEVVPGEAADVVVRMDDPRHPAWHRPEP
;
A
#
# COMPACT_ATOMS: atom_id res chain seq x y z
N MET A 1 12.51 11.05 15.59
CA MET A 1 12.53 9.71 14.97
C MET A 1 13.96 9.18 14.92
N ARG A 2 14.29 8.07 15.60
CA ARG A 2 15.63 7.44 15.54
C ARG A 2 15.60 6.30 14.51
N LEU A 3 16.48 6.37 13.51
CA LEU A 3 16.57 5.37 12.46
C LEU A 3 17.67 4.36 12.78
N GLU A 4 17.37 3.08 12.58
CA GLU A 4 18.29 1.97 12.79
C GLU A 4 18.52 1.22 11.47
N ALA A 5 19.74 0.79 11.19
CA ALA A 5 20.02 -0.03 10.02
C ALA A 5 19.31 -1.38 10.13
N ILE A 6 18.72 -1.84 9.03
CA ILE A 6 18.02 -3.12 8.97
C ILE A 6 18.25 -3.79 7.61
N THR A 7 18.09 -5.11 7.53
CA THR A 7 18.02 -5.83 6.24
C THR A 7 16.56 -6.00 5.83
N TRP A 8 16.27 -6.21 4.55
CA TRP A 8 14.90 -6.51 4.10
C TRP A 8 14.33 -7.76 4.76
N GLU A 9 15.11 -8.84 4.87
CA GLU A 9 14.74 -10.06 5.58
C GLU A 9 14.33 -9.77 7.03
N ARG A 10 15.18 -9.02 7.76
CA ARG A 10 14.90 -8.71 9.16
C ARG A 10 13.68 -7.80 9.31
N LEU A 11 13.51 -6.82 8.40
CA LEU A 11 12.35 -5.93 8.35
C LEU A 11 11.06 -6.73 8.13
N THR A 12 11.06 -7.66 7.19
CA THR A 12 9.92 -8.55 6.91
C THR A 12 9.56 -9.36 8.15
N ASP A 13 10.54 -10.00 8.80
CA ASP A 13 10.28 -10.83 9.97
C ASP A 13 9.71 -10.04 11.15
N VAL A 14 10.34 -8.92 11.52
CA VAL A 14 9.88 -8.13 12.68
C VAL A 14 8.51 -7.49 12.41
N THR A 15 8.23 -7.13 11.16
CA THR A 15 6.91 -6.58 10.78
C THR A 15 5.86 -7.68 10.78
N ALA A 16 6.17 -8.88 10.26
CA ALA A 16 5.28 -10.02 10.29
C ALA A 16 4.97 -10.49 11.72
N ASP A 17 5.97 -10.50 12.61
CA ASP A 17 5.78 -10.78 14.04
C ASP A 17 4.81 -9.78 14.68
N ARG A 18 4.99 -8.48 14.37
CA ARG A 18 4.09 -7.43 14.86
C ARG A 18 2.66 -7.64 14.36
N ILE A 19 2.48 -7.83 13.04
CA ILE A 19 1.16 -8.08 12.44
C ILE A 19 0.50 -9.33 13.05
N ALA A 20 1.25 -10.40 13.30
CA ALA A 20 0.71 -11.62 13.90
C ALA A 20 0.19 -11.41 15.33
N GLY A 21 0.76 -10.46 16.08
CA GLY A 21 0.34 -10.08 17.42
C GLY A 21 -0.75 -8.99 17.48
N LEU A 22 -1.13 -8.38 16.36
CA LEU A 22 -2.15 -7.33 16.32
C LEU A 22 -3.57 -7.89 16.32
N THR A 23 -4.48 -7.08 16.85
CA THR A 23 -5.93 -7.21 16.71
C THR A 23 -6.46 -6.05 15.89
N ALA A 24 -7.47 -6.28 15.06
CA ALA A 24 -8.07 -5.21 14.26
C ALA A 24 -8.65 -4.11 15.16
N ALA A 25 -8.45 -2.84 14.78
CA ALA A 25 -8.84 -1.69 15.58
C ALA A 25 -10.37 -1.57 15.76
N ASP A 26 -11.13 -2.09 14.80
CA ASP A 26 -12.59 -2.17 14.83
C ASP A 26 -13.13 -3.43 15.53
N GLY A 27 -12.25 -4.26 16.11
CA GLY A 27 -12.62 -5.54 16.73
C GLY A 27 -13.04 -6.62 15.72
N GLY A 28 -12.87 -6.37 14.42
CA GLY A 28 -13.17 -7.30 13.35
C GLY A 28 -12.19 -8.48 13.28
N PRO A 29 -12.51 -9.52 12.49
CA PRO A 29 -11.65 -10.69 12.36
C PRO A 29 -10.54 -10.54 11.31
N TRP A 30 -10.44 -9.40 10.61
CA TRP A 30 -9.46 -9.19 9.54
C TRP A 30 -8.57 -8.00 9.84
N LEU A 31 -7.26 -8.18 9.66
CA LEU A 31 -6.30 -7.07 9.69
C LEU A 31 -6.13 -6.49 8.29
N ARG A 32 -6.00 -5.17 8.20
CA ARG A 32 -5.73 -4.41 6.97
C ARG A 32 -4.41 -3.71 7.12
N VAL A 33 -3.45 -4.07 6.28
CA VAL A 33 -2.08 -3.58 6.38
C VAL A 33 -1.70 -2.89 5.08
N ALA A 34 -1.14 -1.68 5.20
CA ALA A 34 -0.62 -0.92 4.07
C ALA A 34 0.89 -1.14 3.88
N VAL A 35 1.30 -1.30 2.62
CA VAL A 35 2.70 -1.13 2.19
C VAL A 35 2.74 0.03 1.19
N ASP A 36 2.94 1.23 1.70
CA ASP A 36 2.90 2.48 0.95
C ASP A 36 4.29 2.90 0.45
N GLY A 37 4.34 3.44 -0.76
CA GLY A 37 5.55 4.02 -1.34
C GLY A 37 5.37 4.36 -2.81
N ALA A 38 6.16 5.30 -3.32
CA ALA A 38 6.16 5.65 -4.74
C ALA A 38 6.45 4.43 -5.64
N PRO A 39 6.10 4.40 -6.94
CA PRO A 39 6.37 3.26 -7.82
C PRO A 39 7.84 2.79 -7.88
N ALA A 40 8.78 3.69 -7.59
CA ALA A 40 10.21 3.37 -7.48
C ALA A 40 10.60 2.60 -6.18
N ALA A 41 9.66 2.46 -5.25
CA ALA A 41 9.76 1.67 -4.02
C ALA A 41 9.35 0.21 -4.28
N PRO A 42 10.02 -0.78 -3.67
CA PRO A 42 9.68 -2.19 -3.83
C PRO A 42 8.49 -2.62 -2.96
N THR A 43 7.35 -1.91 -3.06
CA THR A 43 6.16 -2.14 -2.22
C THR A 43 5.53 -3.50 -2.50
N ALA A 44 5.49 -3.91 -3.77
CA ALA A 44 4.96 -5.21 -4.20
C ALA A 44 5.84 -6.36 -3.71
N GLU A 45 7.16 -6.22 -3.78
CA GLU A 45 8.12 -7.19 -3.26
C GLU A 45 7.95 -7.36 -1.75
N LEU A 46 7.97 -6.25 -0.99
CA LEU A 46 7.81 -6.32 0.46
C LEU A 46 6.45 -6.92 0.86
N ALA A 47 5.36 -6.57 0.17
CA ALA A 47 4.04 -7.16 0.44
C ALA A 47 4.01 -8.67 0.18
N ARG A 48 4.70 -9.15 -0.88
CA ARG A 48 4.85 -10.59 -1.14
C ARG A 48 5.68 -11.29 -0.06
N ASP A 49 6.80 -10.71 0.33
CA ASP A 49 7.66 -11.28 1.37
C ASP A 49 6.93 -11.33 2.73
N LEU A 50 6.18 -10.29 3.08
CA LEU A 50 5.31 -10.28 4.26
C LEU A 50 4.22 -11.35 4.19
N SER A 51 3.62 -11.55 3.01
CA SER A 51 2.61 -12.60 2.80
C SER A 51 3.16 -13.99 3.09
N GLU A 52 4.37 -14.29 2.59
CA GLU A 52 5.06 -15.55 2.87
C GLU A 52 5.38 -15.71 4.36
N ALA A 53 5.95 -14.68 4.98
CA ALA A 53 6.29 -14.67 6.40
C ALA A 53 5.07 -14.84 7.32
N LEU A 54 3.93 -14.24 6.97
CA LEU A 54 2.67 -14.35 7.71
C LEU A 54 2.01 -15.71 7.56
N ARG A 55 2.09 -16.33 6.38
CA ARG A 55 1.59 -17.70 6.15
C ARG A 55 2.34 -18.72 7.01
N ILE A 56 3.65 -18.56 7.16
CA ILE A 56 4.47 -19.40 8.07
C ILE A 56 3.97 -19.26 9.52
N ARG A 57 3.49 -18.07 9.90
CA ARG A 57 2.90 -17.77 11.22
C ARG A 57 1.42 -18.18 11.32
N GLY A 58 0.89 -18.94 10.35
CA GLY A 58 -0.48 -19.44 10.36
C GLY A 58 -1.55 -18.40 10.07
N ARG A 59 -1.18 -17.23 9.51
CA ARG A 59 -2.14 -16.19 9.13
C ARG A 59 -2.51 -16.33 7.64
N PRO A 60 -3.80 -16.48 7.28
CA PRO A 60 -4.24 -16.35 5.89
C PRO A 60 -3.93 -14.94 5.38
N VAL A 61 -3.48 -14.80 4.13
CA VAL A 61 -3.11 -13.50 3.56
C VAL A 61 -3.64 -13.33 2.15
N LEU A 62 -4.23 -12.17 1.89
CA LEU A 62 -4.58 -11.69 0.55
C LEU A 62 -3.75 -10.43 0.24
N VAL A 63 -2.99 -10.47 -0.86
CA VAL A 63 -2.22 -9.33 -1.34
C VAL A 63 -3.00 -8.64 -2.46
N VAL A 64 -3.15 -7.32 -2.36
CA VAL A 64 -3.85 -6.49 -3.34
C VAL A 64 -2.94 -5.34 -3.73
N GLY A 65 -2.78 -5.11 -5.04
CA GLY A 65 -2.05 -3.96 -5.57
C GLY A 65 -3.01 -2.83 -5.93
N SER A 66 -2.78 -1.62 -5.43
CA SER A 66 -3.69 -0.49 -5.66
C SER A 66 -3.80 -0.07 -7.12
N ALA A 67 -2.80 -0.40 -7.95
CA ALA A 67 -2.83 -0.17 -9.40
C ALA A 67 -3.97 -0.94 -10.11
N GLY A 68 -4.42 -2.07 -9.54
CA GLY A 68 -5.60 -2.80 -10.03
C GLY A 68 -6.92 -2.06 -9.82
N PHE A 69 -6.89 -0.93 -9.11
CA PHE A 69 -8.02 -0.04 -8.84
C PHE A 69 -7.79 1.34 -9.42
N TRP A 70 -6.87 1.49 -10.38
CA TRP A 70 -6.79 2.70 -11.17
C TRP A 70 -8.03 2.86 -12.04
N ARG A 71 -8.49 4.10 -12.18
CA ARG A 71 -9.60 4.43 -13.07
C ARG A 71 -9.22 4.16 -14.55
N PRO A 72 -10.21 3.95 -15.43
CA PRO A 72 -9.99 3.88 -16.87
C PRO A 72 -9.23 5.10 -17.42
N ALA A 73 -8.48 4.92 -18.51
CA ALA A 73 -7.69 5.99 -19.12
C ALA A 73 -8.51 7.23 -19.46
N SER A 74 -9.77 7.07 -19.84
CA SER A 74 -10.69 8.18 -20.12
C SER A 74 -10.90 9.12 -18.92
N LEU A 75 -10.82 8.60 -17.70
CA LEU A 75 -10.91 9.40 -16.46
C LEU A 75 -9.53 9.85 -15.97
N ARG A 76 -8.51 8.98 -16.08
CA ARG A 76 -7.14 9.32 -15.65
C ARG A 76 -6.54 10.47 -16.45
N TYR A 77 -6.82 10.51 -17.75
CA TYR A 77 -6.20 11.46 -18.68
C TYR A 77 -7.12 12.62 -19.05
N GLU A 78 -8.23 12.82 -18.33
CA GLU A 78 -9.18 13.93 -18.55
C GLU A 78 -8.47 15.31 -18.57
N TYR A 79 -7.48 15.49 -17.70
CA TYR A 79 -6.68 16.73 -17.56
C TYR A 79 -5.32 16.64 -18.27
N GLY A 80 -5.08 15.57 -19.04
CA GLY A 80 -3.81 15.29 -19.69
C GLY A 80 -3.15 14.01 -19.17
N LYS A 81 -2.33 13.38 -20.01
CA LYS A 81 -1.67 12.11 -19.69
C LYS A 81 -0.59 12.22 -18.62
N ARG A 82 -0.07 13.43 -18.41
CA ARG A 82 1.07 13.73 -17.53
C ARG A 82 0.72 14.89 -16.59
N ASP A 83 -0.48 14.83 -16.01
CA ASP A 83 -0.97 15.81 -15.04
C ASP A 83 -0.76 15.26 -13.61
N PRO A 84 0.15 15.86 -12.81
CA PRO A 84 0.48 15.36 -11.47
C PRO A 84 -0.66 15.52 -10.47
N ASP A 85 -1.51 16.54 -10.61
CA ASP A 85 -2.67 16.72 -9.72
C ASP A 85 -3.73 15.66 -9.99
N ALA A 86 -4.00 15.36 -11.26
CA ALA A 86 -4.88 14.26 -11.63
C ALA A 86 -4.33 12.90 -11.15
N TYR A 87 -3.01 12.68 -11.25
CA TYR A 87 -2.37 11.49 -10.71
C TYR A 87 -2.60 11.34 -9.20
N TYR A 88 -2.45 12.43 -8.46
CA TYR A 88 -2.62 12.45 -7.01
C TYR A 88 -4.09 12.28 -6.59
N ASP A 89 -5.01 13.05 -7.17
CA ASP A 89 -6.38 13.19 -6.68
C ASP A 89 -7.36 12.19 -7.33
N ARG A 90 -7.07 11.69 -8.54
CA ARG A 90 -8.10 11.07 -9.39
C ARG A 90 -7.77 9.71 -9.95
N TRP A 91 -6.50 9.31 -10.02
CA TRP A 91 -6.15 8.05 -10.68
C TRP A 91 -6.61 6.84 -9.90
N LEU A 92 -6.45 6.84 -8.57
CA LEU A 92 -6.90 5.76 -7.72
C LEU A 92 -8.41 5.85 -7.50
N ASP A 93 -9.14 4.78 -7.81
CA ASP A 93 -10.56 4.67 -7.48
C ASP A 93 -10.73 4.27 -6.00
N THR A 94 -10.62 5.26 -5.12
CA THR A 94 -10.80 5.07 -3.68
C THR A 94 -12.18 4.52 -3.32
N GLY A 95 -13.22 4.89 -4.08
CA GLY A 95 -14.58 4.37 -3.89
C GLY A 95 -14.70 2.89 -4.25
N ALA A 96 -13.98 2.43 -5.27
CA ALA A 96 -13.90 1.01 -5.58
C ALA A 96 -13.11 0.23 -4.52
N LEU A 97 -12.01 0.78 -3.99
CA LEU A 97 -11.27 0.16 -2.88
C LEU A 97 -12.15 0.01 -1.63
N TRP A 98 -12.91 1.04 -1.25
CA TRP A 98 -13.87 0.92 -0.14
C TRP A 98 -14.87 -0.22 -0.40
N ARG A 99 -15.60 -0.14 -1.51
CA ARG A 99 -16.69 -1.08 -1.81
C ARG A 99 -16.24 -2.53 -2.00
N GLU A 100 -15.10 -2.74 -2.66
CA GLU A 100 -14.69 -4.07 -3.11
C GLU A 100 -13.58 -4.70 -2.26
N VAL A 101 -12.91 -3.91 -1.41
CA VAL A 101 -11.78 -4.38 -0.59
C VAL A 101 -12.02 -4.15 0.90
N PHE A 102 -12.38 -2.93 1.33
CA PHE A 102 -12.50 -2.63 2.76
C PHE A 102 -13.86 -2.96 3.38
N ASP A 103 -14.97 -2.58 2.74
CA ASP A 103 -16.33 -2.88 3.23
C ASP A 103 -16.57 -4.39 3.40
N PRO A 104 -16.08 -5.28 2.51
CA PRO A 104 -16.18 -6.73 2.73
C PRO A 104 -15.41 -7.23 3.96
N LEU A 105 -14.50 -6.44 4.52
CA LEU A 105 -13.72 -6.75 5.72
C LEU A 105 -14.18 -5.95 6.95
N ASP A 106 -15.16 -5.06 6.82
CA ASP A 106 -15.70 -4.28 7.92
C ASP A 106 -16.83 -5.06 8.62
N PRO A 107 -16.70 -5.41 9.92
CA PRO A 107 -17.77 -6.07 10.66
C PRO A 107 -19.05 -5.23 10.75
N GLY A 108 -18.96 -3.90 10.81
CA GLY A 108 -20.09 -2.97 10.85
C GLY A 108 -20.88 -2.91 9.54
N ALA A 109 -20.25 -3.23 8.41
CA ALA A 109 -20.87 -3.31 7.08
C ALA A 109 -21.36 -4.72 6.72
N GLY A 110 -21.30 -5.69 7.64
CA GLY A 110 -21.69 -7.08 7.40
C GLY A 110 -20.60 -7.95 6.79
N GLY A 111 -19.32 -7.61 7.05
CA GLY A 111 -18.10 -8.20 6.51
C GLY A 111 -18.20 -9.66 6.08
N THR A 112 -18.03 -9.88 4.78
CA THR A 112 -18.18 -11.18 4.12
C THR A 112 -16.84 -11.90 3.93
N GLY A 113 -15.72 -11.21 4.07
CA GLY A 113 -14.39 -11.72 3.72
C GLY A 113 -14.14 -11.85 2.21
N ARG A 114 -15.11 -11.48 1.35
CA ARG A 114 -15.00 -11.62 -0.11
C ARG A 114 -14.48 -10.33 -0.73
N VAL A 115 -13.20 -10.31 -1.02
CA VAL A 115 -12.47 -9.17 -1.59
C VAL A 115 -12.28 -9.35 -3.09
N LEU A 116 -12.48 -8.30 -3.87
CA LEU A 116 -12.07 -8.30 -5.27
C LEU A 116 -10.58 -7.95 -5.34
N PRO A 117 -9.71 -8.75 -5.99
CA PRO A 117 -8.27 -8.49 -5.99
C PRO A 117 -7.84 -7.38 -6.97
N ASP A 118 -8.63 -7.16 -8.02
CA ASP A 118 -8.41 -6.13 -9.03
C ASP A 118 -9.72 -5.83 -9.78
N LEU A 119 -9.81 -4.63 -10.36
CA LEU A 119 -10.97 -4.19 -11.15
C LEU A 119 -10.57 -3.77 -12.57
N TRP A 120 -9.34 -3.25 -12.73
CA TRP A 120 -8.85 -2.67 -13.97
C TRP A 120 -7.38 -3.01 -14.19
N ASP A 121 -7.05 -3.40 -15.41
CA ASP A 121 -5.67 -3.50 -15.88
C ASP A 121 -5.25 -2.15 -16.49
N PRO A 122 -4.35 -1.39 -15.83
CA PRO A 122 -3.93 -0.09 -16.31
C PRO A 122 -3.03 -0.13 -17.55
N VAL A 123 -2.45 -1.29 -17.89
CA VAL A 123 -1.57 -1.47 -19.05
C VAL A 123 -2.41 -1.68 -20.32
N THR A 124 -3.37 -2.60 -20.27
CA THR A 124 -4.26 -2.86 -21.42
C THR A 124 -5.47 -1.95 -21.47
N ASP A 125 -5.70 -1.18 -20.41
CA ASP A 125 -6.85 -0.30 -20.19
C ASP A 125 -8.18 -1.05 -20.32
N ARG A 126 -8.33 -2.13 -19.55
CA ARG A 126 -9.52 -2.99 -19.57
C ARG A 126 -9.92 -3.42 -18.17
N ALA A 127 -11.23 -3.60 -17.97
CA ALA A 127 -11.73 -4.25 -16.78
C ALA A 127 -11.20 -5.68 -16.70
N THR A 128 -10.73 -6.06 -15.52
CA THR A 128 -10.32 -7.43 -15.23
C THR A 128 -11.55 -8.31 -15.05
N ARG A 129 -11.33 -9.63 -14.96
CA ARG A 129 -12.38 -10.63 -14.71
C ARG A 129 -12.02 -11.56 -13.56
N SER A 130 -11.20 -11.08 -12.64
CA SER A 130 -10.79 -11.85 -11.47
C SER A 130 -12.01 -12.15 -10.60
N PRO A 131 -12.19 -13.40 -10.15
CA PRO A 131 -13.24 -13.70 -9.19
C PRO A 131 -12.90 -13.06 -7.84
N TYR A 132 -13.93 -12.89 -6.99
CA TYR A 132 -13.70 -12.53 -5.59
C TYR A 132 -12.83 -13.59 -4.91
N ALA A 133 -11.81 -13.14 -4.19
CA ALA A 133 -11.00 -13.95 -3.30
C ALA A 133 -11.65 -13.98 -1.92
N GLU A 134 -11.71 -15.16 -1.31
CA GLU A 134 -12.13 -15.29 0.08
C GLU A 134 -10.92 -15.13 1.00
N LEU A 135 -10.98 -14.15 1.89
CA LEU A 135 -10.06 -14.00 3.01
C LEU A 135 -10.73 -14.57 4.26
N PRO A 136 -10.29 -15.74 4.76
CA PRO A 136 -10.88 -16.34 5.96
C PRO A 136 -10.75 -15.43 7.18
N ARG A 137 -11.62 -15.64 8.16
CA ARG A 137 -11.52 -14.95 9.46
C ARG A 137 -10.14 -15.21 10.10
N GLY A 138 -9.56 -14.18 10.71
CA GLY A 138 -8.17 -14.16 11.16
C GLY A 138 -7.17 -13.78 10.06
N GLY A 139 -7.64 -13.53 8.83
CA GLY A 139 -6.80 -13.18 7.70
C GLY A 139 -6.23 -11.76 7.75
N VAL A 140 -5.22 -11.51 6.92
CA VAL A 140 -4.57 -10.22 6.73
C VAL A 140 -4.71 -9.80 5.27
N LEU A 141 -5.27 -8.63 5.03
CA LEU A 141 -5.17 -7.93 3.76
C LEU A 141 -3.86 -7.14 3.74
N LEU A 142 -3.03 -7.36 2.72
CA LEU A 142 -1.87 -6.52 2.41
C LEU A 142 -2.18 -5.69 1.16
N LEU A 143 -2.51 -4.41 1.34
CA LEU A 143 -2.69 -3.46 0.25
C LEU A 143 -1.36 -2.73 0.01
N HIS A 144 -0.81 -2.82 -1.19
CA HIS A 144 0.44 -2.14 -1.53
C HIS A 144 0.27 -1.18 -2.71
N GLY A 145 1.08 -0.13 -2.73
CA GLY A 145 1.09 0.86 -3.80
C GLY A 145 1.45 2.26 -3.32
N ALA A 146 1.11 3.25 -4.13
CA ALA A 146 1.46 4.65 -3.89
C ALA A 146 0.29 5.45 -3.32
N LEU A 147 0.61 6.48 -2.52
CA LEU A 147 -0.30 7.51 -2.02
C LEU A 147 -1.40 6.99 -1.08
N LEU A 148 -1.22 5.80 -0.51
CA LEU A 148 -2.27 5.09 0.23
C LEU A 148 -2.69 5.82 1.51
N LEU A 149 -1.74 6.47 2.19
CA LEU A 149 -2.01 7.13 3.48
C LEU A 149 -2.76 8.46 3.35
N GLY A 150 -3.02 8.93 2.11
CA GLY A 150 -3.79 10.16 1.85
C GLY A 150 -5.32 9.96 1.79
N HIS A 151 -5.81 8.73 1.98
CA HIS A 151 -7.20 8.36 1.63
C HIS A 151 -8.06 7.85 2.80
N TRP A 152 -7.62 8.01 4.05
CA TRP A 152 -8.37 7.63 5.26
C TRP A 152 -8.81 6.16 5.30
N PHE A 153 -8.09 5.27 4.61
CA PHE A 153 -8.35 3.85 4.66
C PHE A 153 -8.15 3.29 6.07
N PRO A 154 -8.91 2.26 6.47
CA PRO A 154 -8.95 1.78 7.85
C PRO A 154 -7.80 0.78 8.10
N PHE A 155 -6.56 1.21 7.89
CA PHE A 155 -5.40 0.36 8.12
C PHE A 155 -5.18 0.15 9.63
N ASP A 156 -4.94 -1.11 10.01
CA ASP A 156 -4.56 -1.50 11.36
C ASP A 156 -3.03 -1.41 11.57
N LEU A 157 -2.26 -1.41 10.48
CA LEU A 157 -0.83 -1.11 10.45
C LEU A 157 -0.40 -0.60 9.08
N SER A 158 0.52 0.35 9.06
CA SER A 158 1.07 0.95 7.84
C SER A 158 2.61 0.90 7.82
N VAL A 159 3.15 0.46 6.69
CA VAL A 159 4.59 0.52 6.39
C VAL A 159 4.80 1.49 5.24
N HIS A 160 5.53 2.57 5.46
CA HIS A 160 5.85 3.54 4.42
C HIS A 160 7.33 3.43 4.01
N LEU A 161 7.56 3.14 2.73
CA LEU A 161 8.87 3.04 2.11
C LEU A 161 9.27 4.40 1.55
N ARG A 162 10.09 5.12 2.31
CA ARG A 162 10.46 6.50 2.02
C ARG A 162 11.74 6.61 1.19
N LEU A 163 11.64 7.35 0.10
CA LEU A 163 12.76 7.86 -0.69
C LEU A 163 12.82 9.38 -0.53
N SER A 164 14.00 9.93 -0.27
CA SER A 164 14.21 11.38 -0.35
C SER A 164 13.90 11.88 -1.77
N PRO A 165 13.54 13.16 -1.97
CA PRO A 165 13.21 13.69 -3.29
C PRO A 165 14.30 13.41 -4.35
N ALA A 166 15.57 13.56 -3.96
CA ALA A 166 16.69 13.28 -4.85
C ALA A 166 16.86 11.78 -5.16
N ALA A 167 16.62 10.90 -4.19
CA ALA A 167 16.66 9.46 -4.42
C ALA A 167 15.48 8.99 -5.28
N LEU A 168 14.28 9.51 -5.03
CA LEU A 168 13.09 9.25 -5.83
C LEU A 168 13.32 9.66 -7.28
N ALA A 169 13.74 10.91 -7.54
CA ALA A 169 13.99 11.40 -8.89
C ALA A 169 15.04 10.58 -9.67
N ARG A 170 16.06 10.04 -8.99
CA ARG A 170 17.07 9.18 -9.61
C ARG A 170 16.55 7.78 -9.94
N ARG A 171 15.56 7.29 -9.20
CA ARG A 171 15.01 5.92 -9.34
C ARG A 171 13.75 5.88 -10.18
N THR A 172 13.06 7.00 -10.35
CA THR A 172 11.93 7.11 -11.26
C THR A 172 12.43 7.17 -12.71
N GLU A 173 11.91 6.26 -13.53
CA GLU A 173 12.12 6.22 -14.99
C GLU A 173 11.77 7.56 -15.63
N GLU A 174 12.48 7.92 -16.70
CA GLU A 174 12.35 9.26 -17.32
C GLU A 174 10.91 9.61 -17.69
N ASP A 175 10.18 8.64 -18.26
CA ASP A 175 8.80 8.81 -18.69
C ASP A 175 7.79 8.95 -17.55
N ASP A 176 8.18 8.64 -16.31
CA ASP A 176 7.35 8.73 -15.11
C ASP A 176 7.73 9.91 -14.20
N ARG A 177 8.80 10.65 -14.52
CA ARG A 177 9.26 11.79 -13.70
C ARG A 177 8.23 12.92 -13.59
N TRP A 178 7.26 12.99 -14.48
CA TRP A 178 6.15 13.93 -14.38
C TRP A 178 5.27 13.69 -13.13
N THR A 179 5.36 12.51 -12.50
CA THR A 179 4.65 12.18 -11.24
C THR A 179 5.33 12.76 -9.99
N LEU A 180 6.60 13.18 -10.08
CA LEU A 180 7.36 13.66 -8.91
C LEU A 180 6.69 14.83 -8.15
N PRO A 181 6.04 15.82 -8.79
CA PRO A 181 5.30 16.85 -8.08
C PRO A 181 4.17 16.30 -7.21
N ALA A 182 3.50 15.20 -7.61
CA ALA A 182 2.48 14.55 -6.80
C ALA A 182 3.06 13.96 -5.51
N PHE A 183 4.26 13.38 -5.56
CA PHE A 183 4.96 12.87 -4.37
C PHE A 183 5.52 13.99 -3.48
N ALA A 184 5.92 15.13 -4.06
CA ALA A 184 6.26 16.31 -3.28
C ALA A 184 5.04 16.84 -2.52
N ARG A 185 3.89 16.97 -3.21
CA ARG A 185 2.60 17.32 -2.60
C ARG A 185 2.21 16.32 -1.52
N TYR A 186 2.40 15.02 -1.75
CA TYR A 186 2.13 13.97 -0.77
C TYR A 186 2.96 14.12 0.52
N GLU A 187 4.27 14.39 0.39
CA GLU A 187 5.15 14.62 1.54
C GLU A 187 4.74 15.88 2.31
N ASP A 188 4.27 16.92 1.62
CA ASP A 188 3.87 18.20 2.24
C ASP A 188 2.48 18.14 2.91
N GLU A 189 1.50 17.51 2.26
CA GLU A 189 0.10 17.50 2.71
C GLU A 189 -0.22 16.35 3.68
N VAL A 190 0.33 15.16 3.42
CA VAL A 190 0.02 13.94 4.20
C VAL A 190 1.11 13.62 5.20
N VAL A 191 2.36 14.00 4.90
CA VAL A 191 3.52 13.74 5.75
C VAL A 191 3.61 12.23 6.10
N PRO A 192 3.69 11.33 5.10
CA PRO A 192 3.56 9.88 5.31
C PRO A 192 4.65 9.31 6.24
N GLY A 193 5.81 9.97 6.34
CA GLY A 193 6.86 9.65 7.30
C GLY A 193 6.50 9.92 8.77
N GLU A 194 5.43 10.66 9.04
CA GLU A 194 4.87 10.86 10.39
C GLU A 194 3.57 10.07 10.58
N ALA A 195 2.77 9.92 9.52
CA ALA A 195 1.51 9.19 9.56
C ALA A 195 1.68 7.66 9.68
N ALA A 196 2.76 7.09 9.15
CA ALA A 196 2.95 5.64 9.12
C ALA A 196 3.45 5.05 10.45
N ASP A 197 2.99 3.84 10.78
CA ASP A 197 3.45 3.12 11.98
C ASP A 197 4.89 2.65 11.88
N VAL A 198 5.33 2.27 10.68
CA VAL A 198 6.69 1.85 10.36
C VAL A 198 7.18 2.66 9.17
N VAL A 199 8.28 3.37 9.34
CA VAL A 199 8.92 4.12 8.26
C VAL A 199 10.24 3.47 7.91
N VAL A 200 10.43 3.17 6.63
CA VAL A 200 11.67 2.59 6.10
C VAL A 200 12.27 3.57 5.12
N ARG A 201 13.37 4.21 5.51
CA ARG A 201 14.18 5.01 4.60
C ARG A 201 15.08 4.10 3.77
N MET A 202 15.07 4.31 2.46
CA MET A 202 15.78 3.45 1.52
C MET A 202 16.36 4.22 0.32
N ASP A 203 16.95 5.39 0.57
CA ASP A 203 17.66 6.18 -0.45
C ASP A 203 18.65 5.30 -1.26
N ASP A 204 19.31 4.36 -0.57
CA ASP A 204 19.95 3.17 -1.12
C ASP A 204 19.24 1.90 -0.59
N PRO A 205 18.49 1.15 -1.43
CA PRO A 205 17.82 -0.09 -1.06
C PRO A 205 18.74 -1.19 -0.54
N ARG A 206 20.07 -1.09 -0.76
CA ARG A 206 21.04 -2.02 -0.18
C ARG A 206 21.32 -1.72 1.30
N HIS A 207 20.94 -0.53 1.77
CA HIS A 207 21.20 -0.04 3.12
C HIS A 207 19.94 0.62 3.70
N PRO A 208 18.80 -0.12 3.83
CA PRO A 208 17.61 0.46 4.39
C PRO A 208 17.80 0.73 5.89
N ALA A 209 17.14 1.77 6.36
CA ALA A 209 17.08 2.11 7.77
C ALA A 209 15.62 2.34 8.15
N TRP A 210 15.18 1.74 9.25
CA TRP A 210 13.79 1.81 9.69
C TRP A 210 13.66 2.56 11.01
N HIS A 211 12.45 3.08 11.25
CA HIS A 211 12.03 3.51 12.57
C HIS A 211 11.35 2.34 13.27
N ARG A 212 11.90 1.94 14.42
CA ARG A 212 11.26 0.94 15.27
C ARG A 212 10.02 1.58 15.93
N PRO A 213 8.82 1.00 15.77
CA PRO A 213 7.65 1.44 16.52
C PRO A 213 7.88 1.22 18.02
N GLU A 214 7.45 2.16 18.86
CA GLU A 214 7.48 1.97 20.32
C GLU A 214 6.59 0.76 20.72
N PRO A 215 7.00 -0.02 21.74
CA PRO A 215 6.34 -1.25 22.15
C PRO A 215 4.93 -1.05 22.72
#